data_AF-A0A450XBV7-F1
#
_entry.id   AF-A0A450XBV7-F1
#
_cell.length_a   1.000
_cell.length_b   1.000
_cell.length_c   1.000
_cell.angle_alpha   90.00
_cell.angle_beta   90.00
_cell.angle_gamma   90.00
#
_symmetry.space_group_name_H-M   'P 1'
#
loop_
_entity.id
_entity.type
_entity.pdbx_description
1 polymer ?
#
loop_
_entity_poly.entity_id
_entity_poly.type
_entity_poly.pdbx_seq_one_letter_code
_entity_poly.pdbx_strand_id
1 'polypeptide(L)' 'MLALRIDDSAFLNLIRKWLKAGILDTDGQVIHPETGTPQGG' A
#
# COMPACT_ATOMS: atom_id res chain seq x y z
N MET A 1 8.97 -8.62 8.54
CA MET A 1 8.14 -9.22 9.59
C MET A 1 6.98 -10.06 9.03
N LEU A 2 6.14 -9.54 8.13
CA LEU A 2 4.99 -10.30 7.56
C LEU A 2 5.40 -11.55 6.76
N ALA A 3 6.41 -11.44 5.89
CA ALA A 3 6.92 -12.58 5.12
C ALA A 3 7.61 -13.68 5.97
N LEU A 4 7.82 -13.44 7.26
CA LEU A 4 8.32 -14.47 8.20
C LEU A 4 7.17 -15.30 8.80
N ARG A 5 5.92 -14.90 8.57
CA ARG A 5 4.72 -15.47 9.19
C ARG A 5 3.62 -15.84 8.19
N ILE A 6 3.72 -15.32 6.96
CA ILE A 6 2.79 -15.56 5.87
C ILE A 6 3.60 -16.12 4.72
N ASP A 7 3.29 -17.34 4.30
CA ASP A 7 3.98 -18.03 3.20
C ASP A 7 3.30 -17.77 1.84
N ASP A 8 2.09 -17.19 1.85
CA ASP A 8 1.37 -16.81 0.65
C ASP A 8 1.99 -15.57 -0.02
N SER A 9 2.73 -15.82 -1.09
CA SER A 9 3.38 -14.80 -1.90
C SER A 9 2.41 -13.88 -2.63
N ALA A 10 1.23 -14.38 -3.04
CA ALA A 10 0.22 -13.57 -3.71
C ALA A 10 -0.41 -12.59 -2.72
N PHE A 11 -0.72 -13.05 -1.51
CA PHE A 11 -1.26 -12.20 -0.44
C PHE A 11 -0.24 -11.14 0.02
N LEU A 12 1.03 -11.50 0.17
CA LEU A 12 2.10 -10.54 0.45
C LEU A 12 2.23 -9.49 -0.66
N ASN A 13 2.07 -9.87 -1.92
CA ASN A 13 2.10 -8.93 -3.04
C ASN A 13 0.90 -7.98 -3.03
N LEU A 14 -0.28 -8.44 -2.63
CA LEU A 14 -1.45 -7.59 -2.47
C LEU A 14 -1.23 -6.54 -1.39
N ILE A 15 -0.73 -6.94 -0.21
CA ILE A 15 -0.39 -6.02 0.89
C ILE A 15 0.62 -4.97 0.42
N ARG A 16 1.67 -5.39 -0.31
CA ARG A 16 2.67 -4.45 -0.84
C ARG A 16 2.08 -3.44 -1.81
N LYS A 17 1.16 -3.85 -2.69
CA LYS A 17 0.47 -2.95 -3.62
C LYS A 17 -0.39 -1.94 -2.85
N TRP A 18 -1.08 -2.40 -1.81
CA TRP A 18 -1.95 -1.57 -0.98
C TRP A 18 -1.15 -0.52 -0.20
N LEU A 19 -0.03 -0.91 0.41
CA LEU A 19 0.85 0.01 1.14
C LEU A 19 1.54 1.05 0.25
N LYS A 20 1.71 0.74 -1.04
CA LYS A 20 2.32 1.62 -2.04
C LYS A 20 1.29 2.37 -2.89
N ALA A 21 0.00 2.21 -2.62
CA ALA A 21 -1.04 2.89 -3.37
C ALA A 21 -0.87 4.41 -3.17
N GLY A 22 -0.86 5.15 -4.26
CA GLY A 22 -0.93 6.60 -4.19
C GLY A 22 -2.32 7.05 -3.74
N ILE A 23 -2.38 8.22 -3.12
CA ILE A 23 -3.64 8.87 -2.77
C ILE A 23 -4.02 9.75 -3.96
N LEU A 24 -5.27 9.63 -4.43
CA LEU A 24 -5.80 10.56 -5.42
C LEU A 24 -6.21 11.84 -4.70
N ASP A 25 -5.51 12.93 -4.99
CA ASP A 25 -5.81 14.26 -4.46
C ASP A 25 -7.03 14.87 -5.16
N THR A 26 -7.63 15.91 -4.59
CA THR A 26 -8.85 16.55 -5.10
C THR A 26 -8.67 17.14 -6.51
N ASP A 27 -7.44 17.44 -6.89
CA ASP A 27 -7.07 17.96 -8.21
C ASP A 27 -6.81 16.84 -9.24
N GLY A 28 -7.09 15.58 -8.89
CA GLY A 28 -6.89 14.42 -9.77
C GLY A 28 -5.44 13.95 -9.88
N GLN A 29 -4.54 14.46 -9.04
CA GLN A 29 -3.14 14.05 -9.00
C GLN A 29 -2.95 12.87 -8.05
N VAL A 30 -2.10 11.91 -8.43
CA VAL A 30 -1.72 10.79 -7.55
C VAL A 30 -0.49 11.20 -6.76
N ILE A 31 -0.64 11.33 -5.45
CA ILE A 31 0.47 11.62 -4.53
C ILE A 31 0.93 10.32 -3.86
N HIS A 32 2.25 10.17 -3.71
CA HIS A 32 2.83 9.08 -2.93
C HIS A 32 3.28 9.66 -1.60
N PRO A 33 2.59 9.33 -0.48
CA PRO A 33 2.97 9.86 0.81
C PRO A 33 4.39 9.40 1.18
N GLU A 34 5.26 10.35 1.50
CA GLU A 34 6.65 10.06 1.91
C GLU A 34 6.71 9.42 3.31
N THR A 35 5.65 9.58 4.11
CA THR A 35 5.50 8.98 5.44
C THR A 35 4.05 8.54 5.68
N GLY A 36 3.86 7.44 6.44
CA GLY A 36 2.55 6.85 6.73
C GLY A 36 2.08 5.82 5.69
N THR A 37 1.05 5.04 6.05
CA THR A 37 0.37 4.11 5.14
C THR A 37 -0.91 4.76 4.64
N PRO A 38 -1.29 4.62 3.36
CA PRO A 38 -2.61 5.05 2.90
C PRO A 38 -3.70 4.38 3.77
N GLN A 39 -4.38 5.15 4.61
CA GLN A 39 -5.49 4.66 5.46
C GLN A 39 -6.84 4.88 4.75
N GLY A 40 -6.90 4.56 3.46
CA GLY A 40 -8.14 4.56 2.68
C GLY A 40 -8.70 3.15 2.64
N GLY A 41 -9.73 2.89 3.45
CA GLY A 41 -10.51 1.65 3.42
C GLY A 41 -11.53 1.65 2.30
#